data_AF-A0A364NTS3-F1
#
_entry.id   AF-A0A364NTS3-F1
#
_cell.length_a   1.000
_cell.length_b   1.000
_cell.length_c   1.000
_cell.angle_alpha   90.00
_cell.angle_beta   90.00
_cell.angle_gamma   90.00
#
_symmetry.space_group_name_H-M   'P 1'
#
loop_
_entity.id
_entity.type
_entity.pdbx_description
1 polymer ?
#
loop_
_entity_poly.entity_id
_entity_poly.type
_entity_poly.pdbx_seq_one_letter_code
_entity_poly.pdbx_strand_id
1 'polypeptide(L)' 'MGSFRPLRFGFALDGSPASHDHAEMRVTYLGYFNRKHAEADARRRFEEWRRMGNPVARLRSADQVVLG' A
#
# COMPACT_ATOMS: atom_id res chain seq x y z
N MET A 1 -25.62 5.49 7.27
CA MET A 1 -24.51 4.61 6.88
C MET A 1 -23.22 5.41 6.98
N GLY A 2 -22.34 5.10 7.93
CA GLY A 2 -21.09 5.83 8.08
C GLY A 2 -20.23 5.66 6.84
N SER A 3 -19.81 6.77 6.23
CA SER A 3 -18.89 6.73 5.09
C SER A 3 -17.52 6.25 5.59
N PHE A 4 -17.25 4.94 5.45
CA PHE A 4 -15.89 4.42 5.61
C PHE A 4 -15.06 4.91 4.44
N ARG A 5 -14.20 5.88 4.70
CA ARG A 5 -13.22 6.33 3.71
C ARG A 5 -12.09 5.32 3.69
N PRO A 6 -11.78 4.71 2.53
CA PRO A 6 -10.63 3.84 2.39
C PRO A 6 -9.36 4.54 2.87
N LEU A 7 -8.52 3.84 3.62
CA LEU A 7 -7.17 4.33 3.88
C LEU A 7 -6.29 3.92 2.71
N ARG A 8 -5.65 4.90 2.09
CA ARG A 8 -4.79 4.70 0.92
C ARG A 8 -3.38 5.15 1.27
N PHE A 9 -2.42 4.27 1.01
CA PHE A 9 -1.00 4.54 1.16
C PHE A 9 -0.32 4.30 -0.18
N GLY A 10 0.59 5.20 -0.54
CA GLY A 10 1.37 5.13 -1.76
C GLY A 10 2.85 5.29 -1.45
N PHE A 11 3.69 4.53 -2.15
CA PHE A 11 5.14 4.56 -1.98
C PHE A 11 5.84 4.62 -3.34
N ALA A 12 6.90 5.41 -3.41
CA ALA A 12 7.87 5.37 -4.50
C ALA A 12 9.00 4.36 -4.17
N LEU A 13 9.77 3.92 -5.18
CA LEU A 13 10.84 2.92 -5.04
C LEU A 13 11.97 3.34 -4.10
N ASP A 14 12.16 4.65 -3.93
CA ASP A 14 13.09 5.24 -2.96
C ASP A 14 12.64 5.05 -1.50
N GLY A 15 11.38 4.64 -1.31
CA GLY A 15 10.76 4.46 -0.01
C GLY A 15 10.11 5.72 0.55
N SER A 16 10.01 6.79 -0.24
CA SER A 16 9.27 7.99 0.16
C SER A 16 7.76 7.75 0.04
N PRO A 17 6.94 8.30 0.96
CA PRO A 17 5.50 8.32 0.78
C PRO A 17 5.16 9.16 -0.45
N ALA A 18 4.33 8.61 -1.33
CA ALA A 18 3.89 9.26 -2.56
C ALA A 18 2.36 9.38 -2.55
N SER A 19 1.86 10.44 -3.17
CA SER A 19 0.43 10.52 -3.51
C SER A 19 0.05 9.31 -4.37
N HIS A 20 -1.14 8.77 -4.12
CA HIS A 20 -1.59 7.52 -4.73
C HIS A 20 -1.43 7.51 -6.27
N ASP A 21 -1.69 8.62 -6.94
CA ASP A 21 -1.57 8.75 -8.41
C ASP A 21 -0.12 8.62 -8.94
N HIS A 22 0.87 8.97 -8.13
CA HIS A 22 2.30 8.92 -8.48
C HIS A 22 3.06 7.78 -7.79
N ALA A 23 2.35 6.95 -7.02
CA ALA A 23 2.96 5.85 -6.29
C ALA A 23 3.23 4.65 -7.20
N GLU A 24 4.43 4.10 -7.08
CA GLU A 24 4.85 2.87 -7.76
C GLU A 24 4.28 1.63 -7.09
N MET A 25 4.04 1.70 -5.78
CA MET A 25 3.26 0.72 -5.04
C MET A 25 2.17 1.41 -4.23
N ARG A 26 0.98 0.81 -4.25
CA ARG A 26 -0.23 1.30 -3.61
C ARG A 26 -0.81 0.23 -2.70
N VAL A 27 -1.26 0.64 -1.51
CA VAL A 27 -1.99 -0.22 -0.59
C VAL A 27 -3.28 0.47 -0.18
N THR A 28 -4.41 -0.18 -0.43
CA THR A 28 -5.75 0.31 -0.10
C THR A 28 -6.38 -0.58 0.96
N TYR A 29 -6.71 0.00 2.11
CA TYR A 29 -7.43 -0.68 3.18
C TYR A 29 -8.91 -0.34 3.10
N LEU A 30 -9.74 -1.36 2.95
CA LEU A 30 -11.20 -1.29 2.93
C LEU A 30 -11.74 -1.96 4.19
N GLY A 31 -12.28 -1.17 5.12
CA GLY A 31 -12.79 -1.69 6.39
C GLY A 31 -12.46 -0.83 7.60
N TYR A 32 -12.58 -1.41 8.79
CA TYR A 32 -12.30 -0.76 10.06
C TYR A 32 -10.84 -0.93 10.46
N PHE A 33 -9.96 -0.14 9.85
CA PHE A 33 -8.55 -0.16 10.19
C PHE A 33 -8.15 1.04 11.04
N ASN A 34 -7.34 0.79 12.07
CA ASN A 34 -6.63 1.86 12.75
C ASN A 34 -5.53 2.39 11.81
N ARG A 35 -5.56 3.70 11.53
CA ARG A 35 -4.62 4.33 10.59
C ARG A 35 -3.15 4.05 10.89
N LYS A 36 -2.74 4.08 12.16
CA LYS A 36 -1.34 3.85 12.57
C LYS A 36 -0.91 2.40 12.29
N HIS A 37 -1.79 1.43 12.55
CA HIS A 37 -1.53 0.03 12.26
C HIS A 37 -1.50 -0.23 10.75
N ALA A 38 -2.45 0.36 10.01
CA ALA A 38 -2.49 0.26 8.55
C ALA A 38 -1.25 0.86 7.91
N GLU A 39 -0.74 1.99 8.42
CA GLU A 39 0.49 2.62 7.92
C GLU A 39 1.73 1.74 8.15
N ALA A 40 1.87 1.16 9.34
CA ALA A 40 2.97 0.24 9.64
C ALA A 40 2.91 -1.04 8.77
N ASP A 41 1.72 -1.61 8.57
CA ASP A 41 1.53 -2.76 7.68
C ASP A 41 1.80 -2.39 6.21
N ALA A 42 1.34 -1.23 5.75
CA ALA A 42 1.58 -0.74 4.40
C ALA A 42 3.08 -0.55 4.14
N ARG A 43 3.81 -0.02 5.14
CA ARG A 43 5.27 0.09 5.08
C ARG A 43 5.95 -1.28 4.98
N ARG A 44 5.54 -2.26 5.78
CA ARG A 44 6.07 -3.63 5.71
C ARG A 44 5.84 -4.25 4.33
N ARG A 45 4.61 -4.14 3.79
CA ARG A 45 4.26 -4.62 2.45
C ARG A 45 5.11 -3.97 1.36
N PHE A 46 5.39 -2.68 1.49
CA PHE A 46 6.29 -1.97 0.59
C PHE A 46 7.71 -2.54 0.63
N GLU A 47 8.26 -2.80 1.81
CA GLU A 47 9.60 -3.36 1.93
C GLU A 47 9.68 -4.78 1.34
N GLU A 48 8.67 -5.61 1.56
CA GLU A 48 8.55 -6.93 0.95
C GLU A 48 8.47 -6.85 -0.58
N TRP A 49 7.62 -5.96 -1.09
CA TRP A 49 7.46 -5.72 -2.52
C TRP A 49 8.74 -5.19 -3.17
N ARG A 50 9.42 -4.24 -2.52
CA ARG A 50 10.68 -3.66 -2.99
C ARG A 50 11.79 -4.71 -3.07
N ARG A 51 11.80 -5.67 -2.13
CA ARG A 51 12.76 -6.78 -2.09
C ARG A 51 12.49 -7.87 -3.14
N MET A 52 11.35 -7.85 -3.82
CA MET A 52 11.08 -8.81 -4.90
C MET A 52 12.07 -8.61 -6.06
N GLY A 53 12.93 -9.60 -6.28
CA GLY A 53 13.89 -9.61 -7.38
C GLY A 53 13.28 -9.88 -8.76
N ASN A 54 12.03 -10.35 -8.82
CA ASN A 54 11.32 -10.58 -10.08
C ASN A 54 10.50 -9.32 -10.47
N PRO A 55 10.86 -8.62 -11.55
CA PRO A 55 10.20 -7.38 -11.95
C PRO A 55 8.74 -7.57 -12.37
N VAL A 56 8.39 -8.71 -12.96
CA VAL A 56 7.01 -9.02 -13.39
C VAL A 56 6.12 -9.29 -12.19
N ALA A 57 6.61 -10.08 -11.23
CA ALA A 57 5.89 -10.33 -9.97
C ALA A 57 5.69 -9.02 -9.20
N ARG A 58 6.74 -8.18 -9.14
CA ARG A 58 6.69 -6.86 -8.53
C ARG A 58 5.62 -5.98 -9.18
N LEU A 59 5.57 -5.88 -10.50
CA LEU A 59 4.56 -5.09 -11.21
C LEU A 59 3.13 -5.59 -10.92
N ARG A 60 2.91 -6.91 -10.90
CA ARG A 60 1.59 -7.50 -10.63
C ARG A 60 1.12 -7.30 -9.20
N SER A 61 2.04 -7.13 -8.26
CA SER A 61 1.74 -6.91 -6.83
C SER A 61 1.87 -5.45 -6.41
N ALA A 62 1.96 -4.52 -7.37
CA ALA A 62 2.09 -3.09 -7.11
C ALA A 62 0.82 -2.45 -6.56
N ASP A 63 -0.37 -2.98 -6.89
CA ASP A 63 -1.64 -2.52 -6.32
C ASP A 63 -2.19 -3.59 -5.37
N GLN A 64 -2.22 -3.29 -4.07
CA GLN A 64 -2.69 -4.21 -3.04
C GLN A 64 -3.95 -3.67 -2.36
N VAL A 65 -4.91 -4.56 -2.16
CA VAL A 65 -6.13 -4.27 -1.41
C VAL A 65 -6.18 -5.16 -0.17
N VAL A 66 -6.37 -4.54 0.99
CA VAL A 66 -6.50 -5.21 2.29
C VAL A 66 -7.93 -5.02 2.78
N LEU A 67 -8.58 -6.13 3.11
CA LEU A 67 -9.96 -6.18 3.59
C LEU A 67 -9.97 -6.50 5.08
N GLY A 68 -10.85 -5.85 5.86
CA GLY A 68 -10.99 -6.08 7.30
C GLY A 68 -12.25 -5.50 7.90
#